data_AF-A0A1W9U3I3-F1
#
_entry.id   AF-A0A1W9U3I3-F1
#
_cell.length_a   1.000
_cell.length_b   1.000
_cell.length_c   1.000
_cell.angle_alpha   90.00
_cell.angle_beta   90.00
_cell.angle_gamma   90.00
#
_symmetry.space_group_name_H-M   'P 1'
#
loop_
_entity.id
_entity.type
_entity.pdbx_description
1 polymer ?
#
loop_
_entity_poly.entity_id
_entity_poly.type
_entity_poly.pdbx_seq_one_letter_code
_entity_poly.pdbx_strand_id
1 'polypeptide(L)'
;MATYAREHGLRILGPNIFGIYSAIASLNATFGTRDVRKGNVAIITQSGVLGASMIGKTAVEKIGISAMVSVGNKAGIDESDLLEYLITQDMTKIVFMYVEGVREGE
;
A
#
# COMPACT_ATOMS: atom_id res chain seq x y z
N MET A 1 -20.35 1.76 -5.49
CA MET A 1 -19.04 2.30 -5.93
C MET A 1 -18.20 1.22 -6.62
N ALA A 2 -17.78 0.15 -5.93
CA ALA A 2 -16.97 -0.92 -6.53
C ALA A 2 -17.60 -1.56 -7.78
N THR A 3 -18.90 -1.91 -7.73
CA THR A 3 -19.63 -2.44 -8.89
C THR A 3 -19.62 -1.49 -10.07
N TYR A 4 -20.00 -0.23 -9.87
CA TYR A 4 -20.00 0.80 -10.91
C TYR A 4 -18.62 0.98 -11.57
N ALA A 5 -17.56 1.04 -10.77
CA ALA A 5 -16.20 1.15 -11.30
C ALA A 5 -15.83 -0.05 -12.19
N ARG A 6 -16.12 -1.27 -11.71
CA ARG A 6 -15.86 -2.50 -12.47
C ARG A 6 -16.63 -2.55 -13.79
N GLU A 7 -17.90 -2.16 -13.80
CA GLU A 7 -18.73 -2.07 -15.00
C GLU A 7 -18.18 -1.09 -16.05
N HIS A 8 -17.35 -0.13 -15.62
CA HIS A 8 -16.72 0.87 -16.49
C HIS A 8 -15.22 0.64 -16.70
N GLY A 9 -14.70 -0.55 -16.35
CA GLY A 9 -13.28 -0.90 -16.55
C GLY A 9 -12.31 -0.15 -15.63
N LEU A 10 -12.79 0.38 -14.51
CA LEU A 10 -11.99 1.08 -13.50
C LEU A 10 -11.66 0.14 -12.32
N ARG A 11 -10.45 0.26 -11.78
CA ARG A 11 -10.05 -0.35 -10.51
C ARG A 11 -10.10 0.69 -9.40
N ILE A 12 -10.46 0.27 -8.19
CA ILE A 12 -10.50 1.12 -6.99
C ILE A 12 -9.54 0.54 -5.96
N LEU A 13 -8.71 1.39 -5.36
CA LEU A 13 -8.02 1.10 -4.11
C LEU A 13 -8.83 1.69 -2.94
N GLY A 14 -8.98 0.93 -1.85
CA GLY A 14 -9.78 1.34 -0.69
C GLY A 14 -11.25 0.90 -0.77
N PRO A 15 -12.22 1.71 -0.27
CA PRO A 15 -12.10 3.06 0.31
C PRO A 15 -11.52 3.04 1.74
N ASN A 16 -11.55 4.21 2.41
CA ASN A 16 -11.08 4.41 3.79
C ASN A 16 -9.60 4.06 3.96
N ILE A 17 -8.77 4.74 3.18
CA ILE A 17 -7.33 4.49 3.09
C ILE A 17 -6.55 5.74 3.47
N PHE A 18 -5.31 5.56 3.94
CA PHE A 18 -4.41 6.69 4.17
C PHE A 18 -3.66 7.14 2.89
N GLY A 19 -3.72 6.33 1.83
CA GLY A 19 -3.19 6.64 0.50
C GLY A 19 -2.10 5.67 0.03
N ILE A 20 -1.30 6.14 -0.94
CA ILE A 20 -0.20 5.36 -1.54
C ILE A 20 1.11 6.16 -1.67
N TYR A 21 2.22 5.47 -1.53
CA TYR A 21 3.56 5.95 -1.85
C TYR A 21 4.25 4.99 -2.83
N SER A 22 4.98 5.54 -3.79
CA SER A 22 5.80 4.81 -4.75
C SER A 22 7.15 5.50 -4.95
N ALA A 23 8.23 4.81 -4.61
CA ALA A 23 9.59 5.30 -4.82
C ALA A 23 9.98 5.33 -6.30
N ILE A 24 9.50 4.35 -7.08
CA ILE A 24 9.73 4.21 -8.53
C ILE A 24 9.11 5.39 -9.27
N ALA A 25 7.84 5.70 -8.97
CA ALA A 25 7.13 6.82 -9.59
C ALA A 25 7.47 8.19 -8.97
N SER A 26 8.26 8.22 -7.88
CA SER A 26 8.48 9.41 -7.06
C SER A 26 7.17 10.08 -6.64
N LEU A 27 6.18 9.28 -6.25
CA LEU A 27 4.83 9.71 -5.89
C LEU A 27 4.57 9.49 -4.40
N ASN A 28 4.05 10.51 -3.72
CA ASN A 28 3.46 10.39 -2.40
C ASN A 28 2.04 10.97 -2.44
N ALA A 29 1.06 10.08 -2.60
CA ALA A 29 -0.37 10.38 -2.56
C ALA A 29 -0.98 9.91 -1.23
N THR A 30 -0.27 10.17 -0.13
CA THR A 30 -0.74 9.94 1.24
C THR A 30 -0.98 11.28 1.93
N PHE A 31 -1.75 11.28 3.01
CA PHE A 31 -1.79 12.41 3.95
C PHE A 31 -0.80 12.25 5.12
N GLY A 32 0.19 11.35 4.99
CA GLY A 32 1.23 11.12 6.00
C GLY A 32 2.42 12.08 5.89
N THR A 33 3.56 11.69 6.43
CA THR A 33 4.80 12.47 6.32
C THR A 33 5.24 12.60 4.85
N ARG A 34 5.82 13.76 4.51
CA ARG A 34 6.35 14.03 3.16
C ARG A 34 7.67 13.31 2.92
N ASP A 35 8.49 13.20 3.96
CA ASP A 35 9.86 12.69 3.87
C ASP A 35 9.88 11.17 4.05
N VAL A 36 9.73 10.46 2.93
CA VAL A 36 9.88 9.02 2.86
C VAL A 36 11.21 8.69 2.21
N ARG A 37 12.08 8.00 2.95
CA ARG A 37 13.36 7.52 2.43
C ARG A 37 13.09 6.45 1.37
N LYS A 38 13.62 6.62 0.16
CA LYS A 38 13.56 5.57 -0.88
C LYS A 38 14.38 4.34 -0.44
N GLY A 39 13.89 3.15 -0.74
CA GLY A 39 14.61 1.89 -0.52
C GLY A 39 13.88 0.71 -1.11
N ASN A 40 13.96 -0.45 -0.44
CA ASN A 40 13.57 -1.75 -0.99
C ASN A 40 12.49 -2.49 -0.19
N VAL A 41 11.90 -1.84 0.82
CA VAL A 41 10.82 -2.41 1.63
C VAL A 41 9.46 -1.91 1.11
N ALA A 42 8.59 -2.83 0.70
CA ALA A 42 7.19 -2.51 0.44
C ALA A 42 6.34 -2.78 1.69
N ILE A 43 5.38 -1.90 1.97
CA ILE A 43 4.44 -2.04 3.08
C ILE A 43 3.01 -2.05 2.53
N ILE A 44 2.25 -3.10 2.81
CA ILE A 44 0.80 -3.17 2.59
C ILE A 44 0.12 -3.14 3.95
N THR A 45 -0.89 -2.28 4.14
CA THR A 45 -1.61 -2.21 5.41
C THR A 45 -3.10 -2.02 5.24
N GLN A 46 -3.87 -2.87 5.92
CA GLN A 46 -5.32 -2.71 6.01
C GLN A 46 -5.72 -1.58 6.98
N SER A 47 -4.92 -1.36 8.04
CA SER A 47 -5.17 -0.29 9.01
C SER A 47 -4.57 1.05 8.56
N GLY A 48 -5.41 2.08 8.45
CA GLY A 48 -4.99 3.43 8.10
C GLY A 48 -4.11 4.11 9.16
N VAL A 49 -4.51 4.01 10.44
CA VAL A 49 -3.78 4.63 11.56
C VAL A 49 -2.42 3.97 11.77
N LEU A 50 -2.36 2.64 11.68
CA LEU A 50 -1.07 1.93 11.75
C LEU A 50 -0.19 2.28 10.56
N GLY A 51 -0.75 2.38 9.36
CA GLY A 51 -0.01 2.84 8.17
C GLY A 51 0.62 4.22 8.36
N ALA A 52 -0.16 5.21 8.78
CA ALA A 52 0.33 6.56 9.07
C ALA A 52 1.39 6.58 10.19
N SER A 53 1.32 5.65 11.15
CA SER A 53 2.33 5.53 12.21
C SER A 53 3.61 4.85 11.71
N MET A 54 3.48 3.82 10.86
CA MET A 54 4.60 3.07 10.29
C MET A 54 5.46 3.94 9.38
N ILE A 55 4.85 4.80 8.54
CA ILE A 55 5.63 5.69 7.66
C ILE A 55 6.53 6.62 8.48
N GLY A 56 6.02 7.16 9.61
CA GLY A 56 6.83 7.94 10.55
C GLY A 56 7.92 7.12 11.22
N LYS A 57 7.60 5.90 11.67
CA LYS A 57 8.57 4.99 12.31
C LYS A 57 9.72 4.61 11.36
N THR A 58 9.43 4.37 10.08
CA THR A 58 10.47 4.03 9.09
C THR A 58 11.48 5.15 8.89
N ALA A 59 11.06 6.41 9.01
CA ALA A 59 11.97 7.56 8.96
C ALA A 59 12.94 7.56 10.15
N VAL A 60 12.44 7.27 11.37
CA VAL A 60 13.27 7.19 12.59
C VAL A 60 14.28 6.03 12.50
N GLU A 61 13.82 4.87 12.04
CA GLU A 61 14.65 3.65 11.92
C GLU A 61 15.51 3.63 10.65
N LYS A 62 15.47 4.68 9.82
CA LYS A 62 16.20 4.80 8.55
C LYS A 62 15.89 3.67 7.54
N ILE A 63 14.72 3.08 7.63
CA ILE A 63 14.23 2.05 6.70
C ILE A 63 13.79 2.73 5.40
N GLY A 64 14.32 2.26 4.28
CA GLY A 64 13.97 2.79 2.97
C GLY A 64 12.80 2.03 2.34
N ILE A 65 11.79 2.77 1.90
CA ILE A 65 10.53 2.26 1.36
C ILE A 65 10.56 2.25 -0.17
N SER A 66 10.17 1.13 -0.79
CA SER A 66 9.94 1.02 -2.23
C SER A 66 8.50 1.39 -2.59
N ALA A 67 7.54 0.90 -1.81
CA ALA A 67 6.12 1.19 -1.95
C ALA A 67 5.43 1.17 -0.59
N MET A 68 4.38 1.97 -0.43
CA MET A 68 3.49 1.85 0.73
C MET A 68 2.05 1.99 0.25
N VAL A 69 1.21 1.00 0.57
CA VAL A 69 -0.16 0.94 0.07
C VAL A 69 -1.11 0.65 1.22
N SER A 70 -2.03 1.58 1.44
CA SER A 70 -3.17 1.38 2.33
C SER A 70 -4.34 0.77 1.55
N VAL A 71 -4.81 -0.40 1.96
CA VAL A 71 -5.91 -1.10 1.28
C VAL A 71 -7.28 -0.87 1.93
N GLY A 72 -7.31 -0.47 3.20
CA GLY A 72 -8.53 -0.05 3.89
C GLY A 72 -9.62 -1.13 3.82
N ASN A 73 -10.80 -0.76 3.32
CA ASN A 73 -11.94 -1.67 3.23
C ASN A 73 -11.85 -2.71 2.09
N LYS A 74 -10.84 -2.64 1.21
CA LYS A 74 -10.61 -3.63 0.13
C LYS A 74 -11.82 -3.88 -0.78
N ALA A 75 -12.54 -2.82 -1.16
CA ALA A 75 -13.72 -2.94 -2.00
C ALA A 75 -13.39 -3.22 -3.48
N GLY A 76 -12.14 -2.98 -3.89
CA GLY A 76 -11.63 -3.27 -5.24
C GLY A 76 -10.33 -4.05 -5.17
N ILE A 77 -9.21 -3.35 -5.21
CA ILE A 77 -7.85 -3.90 -5.07
C ILE A 77 -7.61 -4.35 -3.64
N ASP A 78 -7.03 -5.54 -3.46
CA ASP A 78 -6.65 -6.12 -2.18
C ASP A 78 -5.13 -6.41 -2.08
N GLU A 79 -4.72 -7.04 -0.98
CA GLU A 79 -3.33 -7.42 -0.72
C GLU A 79 -2.75 -8.41 -1.74
N SER A 80 -3.56 -9.31 -2.30
CA SER A 80 -3.11 -10.33 -3.25
C SER A 80 -2.80 -9.70 -4.61
N ASP A 81 -3.68 -8.84 -5.11
CA ASP A 81 -3.44 -8.03 -6.32
C ASP A 81 -2.11 -7.24 -6.18
N LEU A 82 -1.89 -6.64 -5.01
CA LEU A 82 -0.70 -5.83 -4.74
C LEU A 82 0.55 -6.68 -4.60
N LEU A 83 0.44 -7.88 -3.99
CA LEU A 83 1.56 -8.79 -3.88
C LEU A 83 2.00 -9.25 -5.27
N GLU A 84 1.08 -9.65 -6.14
CA GLU A 84 1.35 -9.99 -7.55
C GLU A 84 2.04 -8.84 -8.29
N TYR A 85 1.59 -7.61 -8.09
CA TYR A 85 2.26 -6.44 -8.65
C TYR A 85 3.67 -6.26 -8.09
N LEU A 86 3.84 -6.30 -6.76
CA LEU A 86 5.10 -5.97 -6.09
C LEU A 86 6.21 -7.00 -6.30
N ILE A 87 5.88 -8.29 -6.45
CA ILE A 87 6.89 -9.33 -6.71
C ILE A 87 7.59 -9.16 -8.06
N THR A 88 6.97 -8.44 -9.01
CA THR A 88 7.58 -8.14 -10.32
C THR A 88 8.51 -6.93 -10.28
N GLN A 89 8.58 -6.21 -9.16
CA GLN A 89 9.34 -4.96 -9.05
C GLN A 89 10.75 -5.23 -8.54
N ASP A 90 11.77 -5.05 -9.39
CA ASP A 90 13.19 -5.29 -9.03
C ASP A 90 13.65 -4.52 -7.78
N MET A 91 13.08 -3.33 -7.54
CA MET A 91 13.40 -2.50 -6.37
C MET A 91 12.92 -3.12 -5.05
N THR A 92 11.80 -3.84 -5.06
CA THR A 92 11.19 -4.40 -3.85
C THR A 92 11.87 -5.72 -3.50
N LYS A 93 12.49 -5.79 -2.33
CA LYS A 93 13.18 -6.99 -1.81
C LYS A 93 12.51 -7.59 -0.59
N ILE A 94 11.72 -6.79 0.13
CA ILE A 94 10.98 -7.20 1.32
C ILE A 94 9.55 -6.67 1.19
N VAL A 95 8.56 -7.51 1.46
CA VAL A 95 7.16 -7.09 1.59
C VAL A 95 6.73 -7.33 3.03
N PHE A 96 6.31 -6.27 3.71
CA PHE A 96 5.67 -6.34 5.02
C PHE A 96 4.17 -6.11 4.85
N MET A 97 3.35 -6.98 5.42
CA MET A 97 1.89 -6.86 5.35
C MET A 97 1.28 -6.82 6.75
N TYR A 98 0.45 -5.81 7.00
CA TYR A 98 -0.48 -5.80 8.13
C TYR A 98 -1.88 -6.14 7.62
N VAL A 99 -2.38 -7.32 7.98
CA VAL A 99 -3.63 -7.90 7.50
C VAL A 99 -4.54 -8.18 8.69
N GLU A 100 -5.75 -7.61 8.68
CA GLU A 100 -6.77 -7.90 9.71
C GLU A 100 -7.61 -9.11 9.31
N GLY A 101 -7.79 -9.33 8.01
CA GLY A 101 -8.40 -10.54 7.46
C GLY A 101 -8.24 -10.60 5.95
N VAL A 102 -8.18 -11.81 5.40
CA VAL A 102 -8.07 -12.06 3.95
C VAL A 102 -9.45 -12.39 3.40
N ARG A 103 -9.74 -11.94 2.17
CA ARG A 103 -10.97 -12.34 1.46
C ARG A 103 -10.63 -13.56 0.60
N GLU A 104 -11.47 -14.60 0.63
CA GLU A 104 -11.30 -15.78 -0.25
C GLU A 104 -9.92 -16.47 -0.12
N GLY A 105 -9.44 -16.68 1.12
CA GLY A 105 -8.12 -17.26 1.40
C GLY A 105 -8.06 -18.79 1.44
N GLU A 106 -8.63 -19.47 0.43
CA GLU A 106 -8.49 -20.93 0.27
C GLU A 106 -7.03 -21.37 0.01
#